data_AF-A0AAD6V0V0-F1
#
_entry.id   AF-A0AAD6V0V0-F1
#
_cell.length_a   1.000
_cell.length_b   1.000
_cell.length_c   1.000
_cell.angle_alpha   90.00
_cell.angle_beta   90.00
_cell.angle_gamma   90.00
#
_symmetry.space_group_name_H-M   'P 1'
#
loop_
_entity.id
_entity.type
_entity.pdbx_description
1 polymer ?
#
loop_
_entity_poly.entity_id
_entity_poly.type
_entity_poly.pdbx_seq_one_letter_code
_entity_poly.pdbx_strand_id
1 'polypeptide(L)'
;MWRNLDPNPNSDDGQNNLVHGVILDPEYNVEDMKKYDAKRANTCLDDFDATPVGEPPNGWQTATVKLKLPCPKNQTLEGDAPEVEIPGLFYRSLLDPIKETLQGPAFQYCHTTPFSLRRDPSYDPTRPDASVDDADAPLDENGLPSLPTGHEELYGEVYTTVEMLQAHQKARELAIDAESQSEAMVFPLMYQSDATHLTTFGDASAWPLYGWSGNHSKALRGKPTANMGWHQAYFPSIPDWVDDTYHEIFGIYMPTYVRTHLKRELMHAVWDLMLDDEFMKAYREGFEFECHDKTVRRIYPWLYTYGADYPEKYYVLYVHLFSWY
;
A
#
# COMPACT_ATOMS: atom_id res chain seq x y z
N MET A 1 16.82 3.38 -29.05
CA MET A 1 16.56 2.40 -27.98
C MET A 1 17.74 2.22 -27.02
N TRP A 2 19.00 2.21 -27.48
CA TRP A 2 20.22 2.13 -26.64
C TRP A 2 20.16 2.96 -25.35
N ARG A 3 19.82 4.26 -25.47
CA ARG A 3 19.76 5.19 -24.33
C ARG A 3 18.82 4.73 -23.21
N ASN A 4 17.83 3.89 -23.53
CA ASN A 4 16.82 3.41 -22.59
C ASN A 4 17.15 2.02 -22.01
N LEU A 5 18.17 1.34 -22.56
CA LEU A 5 18.61 0.02 -22.12
C LEU A 5 19.85 0.10 -21.22
N ASP A 6 20.60 1.20 -21.31
CA ASP A 6 21.77 1.45 -20.47
C ASP A 6 21.37 2.26 -19.23
N PRO A 7 21.62 1.77 -18.00
CA PRO A 7 21.26 2.48 -16.77
C PRO A 7 22.04 3.78 -16.57
N ASN A 8 23.15 4.00 -17.30
CA ASN A 8 23.92 5.23 -17.20
C ASN A 8 24.45 5.71 -18.58
N PRO A 9 23.56 6.11 -19.49
CA PRO A 9 23.88 6.30 -20.91
C PRO A 9 24.79 7.51 -21.19
N ASN A 10 24.95 8.40 -20.20
CA ASN A 10 25.83 9.57 -20.29
C ASN A 10 27.25 9.30 -19.76
N SER A 11 27.49 8.13 -19.16
CA SER A 11 28.82 7.73 -18.69
C SER A 11 29.73 7.33 -19.85
N ASP A 12 31.06 7.32 -19.64
CA ASP A 12 32.02 6.86 -20.64
C ASP A 12 31.73 5.42 -21.09
N ASP A 13 31.32 4.56 -20.15
CA ASP A 13 30.94 3.18 -20.44
C ASP A 13 29.65 3.10 -21.27
N GLY A 14 28.65 3.94 -20.97
CA GLY A 14 27.41 4.02 -21.74
C GLY A 14 27.63 4.51 -23.18
N GLN A 15 28.52 5.50 -23.36
CA GLN A 15 28.90 5.99 -24.69
C GLN A 15 29.68 4.93 -25.49
N ASN A 16 30.58 4.19 -24.83
CA ASN A 16 31.27 3.05 -25.47
C ASN A 16 30.28 1.96 -25.87
N ASN A 17 29.27 1.68 -25.03
CA ASN A 17 28.23 0.70 -25.33
C ASN A 17 27.35 1.11 -26.53
N LEU A 18 27.07 2.41 -26.73
CA LEU A 18 26.40 2.88 -27.96
C LEU A 18 27.18 2.46 -29.20
N VAL A 19 28.49 2.70 -29.19
CA VAL A 19 29.33 2.46 -30.36
C VAL A 19 29.48 0.96 -30.59
N HIS A 20 29.87 0.21 -29.57
CA HIS A 20 30.25 -1.20 -29.71
C HIS A 20 29.07 -2.16 -29.64
N GLY A 21 28.05 -1.87 -28.84
CA GLY A 21 26.89 -2.73 -28.64
C GLY A 21 25.72 -2.43 -29.57
N VAL A 22 25.68 -1.26 -30.22
CA VAL A 22 24.56 -0.87 -31.08
C VAL A 22 25.00 -0.44 -32.48
N ILE A 23 25.89 0.55 -32.62
CA ILE A 23 26.25 1.08 -33.95
C ILE A 23 27.06 0.06 -34.77
N LEU A 24 27.92 -0.71 -34.11
CA LEU A 24 28.75 -1.74 -34.73
C LEU A 24 28.07 -3.13 -34.75
N ASP A 25 26.83 -3.24 -34.30
CA ASP A 25 26.10 -4.51 -34.35
C ASP A 25 25.82 -4.92 -35.81
N PRO A 26 26.03 -6.19 -36.20
CA PRO A 26 25.80 -6.65 -37.58
C PRO A 26 24.37 -6.46 -38.09
N GLU A 27 23.37 -6.41 -37.19
CA GLU A 27 21.97 -6.18 -37.52
C GLU A 27 21.61 -4.69 -37.57
N TYR A 28 22.52 -3.81 -37.17
CA TYR A 28 22.30 -2.37 -37.18
C TYR A 28 22.27 -1.81 -38.60
N ASN A 29 21.15 -1.20 -38.96
CA ASN A 29 20.95 -0.54 -40.24
C ASN A 29 20.97 0.98 -40.08
N VAL A 30 21.96 1.63 -40.69
CA VAL A 30 22.13 3.09 -40.61
C VAL A 30 20.97 3.85 -41.29
N GLU A 31 20.25 3.22 -42.22
CA GLU A 31 19.11 3.84 -42.91
C GLU A 31 17.94 4.12 -41.96
N ASP A 32 17.79 3.32 -40.90
CA ASP A 32 16.72 3.48 -39.91
C ASP A 32 16.90 4.76 -39.08
N MET A 33 18.15 5.22 -38.93
CA MET A 33 18.47 6.45 -38.22
C MET A 33 18.19 7.72 -39.02
N LYS A 34 18.09 7.65 -40.35
CA LYS A 34 17.88 8.84 -41.19
C LYS A 34 16.54 9.52 -40.93
N LYS A 35 15.56 8.79 -40.40
CA LYS A 35 14.23 9.29 -40.02
C LYS A 35 14.03 9.35 -38.51
N TYR A 36 15.07 9.10 -37.72
CA TYR A 36 14.98 9.10 -36.27
C TYR A 36 14.80 10.52 -35.75
N ASP A 37 13.74 10.72 -34.97
CA ASP A 37 13.46 11.93 -34.24
C ASP A 37 13.19 11.52 -32.79
N ALA A 38 13.98 12.04 -31.85
CA ALA A 38 13.91 11.62 -30.45
C ALA A 38 12.57 11.98 -29.81
N LYS A 39 11.94 13.09 -30.23
CA LYS A 39 10.64 13.51 -29.70
C LYS A 39 9.54 12.57 -30.18
N ARG A 40 9.51 12.25 -31.48
CA ARG A 40 8.58 11.28 -32.06
C ARG A 40 8.80 9.88 -31.48
N ALA A 41 10.04 9.46 -31.30
CA ALA A 41 10.36 8.16 -30.72
C ALA A 41 9.86 8.04 -29.27
N ASN A 42 10.00 9.11 -28.48
CA ASN A 42 9.43 9.15 -27.13
C ASN A 42 7.90 9.15 -27.16
N THR A 43 7.27 9.97 -28.00
CA THR A 43 5.80 9.94 -28.17
C THR A 43 5.29 8.56 -28.57
N CYS A 44 5.96 7.87 -29.50
CA CYS A 44 5.58 6.50 -29.86
C CYS A 44 5.80 5.48 -28.72
N LEU A 45 6.75 5.71 -27.82
CA LEU A 45 6.92 4.88 -26.62
C LEU A 45 5.81 5.15 -25.61
N ASP A 46 5.46 6.42 -25.40
CA ASP A 46 4.35 6.83 -24.53
C ASP A 46 3.01 6.27 -25.05
N ASP A 47 2.78 6.31 -26.36
CA ASP A 47 1.60 5.72 -27.03
C ASP A 47 1.57 4.18 -26.92
N PHE A 48 2.74 3.54 -26.88
CA PHE A 48 2.87 2.10 -26.68
C PHE A 48 2.56 1.70 -25.23
N ASP A 49 3.02 2.48 -24.25
CA ASP A 49 2.73 2.30 -22.82
C ASP A 49 1.22 2.45 -22.50
N ALA A 50 0.47 3.18 -23.32
CA ALA A 50 -1.00 3.28 -23.20
C ALA A 50 -1.73 1.95 -23.50
N THR A 51 -1.03 0.94 -24.03
CA THR A 51 -1.58 -0.41 -24.28
C THR A 51 -1.03 -1.38 -23.23
N PRO A 52 -1.86 -1.93 -22.31
CA PRO A 52 -1.39 -2.89 -21.33
C PRO A 52 -0.79 -4.11 -22.03
N VAL A 53 0.50 -4.38 -21.79
CA VAL A 53 1.18 -5.55 -22.34
C VAL A 53 0.82 -6.78 -21.49
N GLY A 54 -0.23 -7.50 -21.90
CA GLY A 54 -0.61 -8.80 -21.33
C GLY A 54 -1.78 -8.77 -20.34
N GLU A 55 -2.15 -9.95 -19.84
CA GLU A 55 -3.16 -10.08 -18.78
C GLU A 55 -2.58 -9.60 -17.43
N PRO A 56 -3.40 -8.98 -16.57
CA PRO A 56 -2.99 -8.64 -15.22
C PRO A 56 -2.40 -9.86 -14.49
N PRO A 57 -1.37 -9.69 -13.64
CA PRO A 57 -0.91 -10.77 -12.77
C PRO A 57 -2.06 -11.30 -11.91
N ASN A 58 -2.01 -12.57 -11.51
CA ASN A 58 -3.10 -13.19 -10.75
C ASN A 58 -3.51 -12.36 -9.52
N GLY A 59 -4.81 -12.16 -9.32
CA GLY A 59 -5.39 -11.31 -8.27
C GLY A 59 -5.52 -9.81 -8.62
N TRP A 60 -4.84 -9.33 -9.67
CA TRP A 60 -4.96 -7.95 -10.13
C TRP A 60 -6.17 -7.74 -11.02
N GLN A 61 -6.79 -6.58 -10.86
CA GLN A 61 -8.01 -6.16 -11.51
C GLN A 61 -7.79 -4.79 -12.15
N THR A 62 -8.54 -4.56 -13.24
CA THR A 62 -8.64 -3.24 -13.86
C THR A 62 -10.00 -2.63 -13.60
N ALA A 63 -10.03 -1.31 -13.39
CA ALA A 63 -11.28 -0.58 -13.18
C ALA A 63 -11.29 0.78 -13.89
N THR A 64 -12.51 1.32 -13.98
CA THR A 64 -12.80 2.68 -14.39
C THR A 64 -13.58 3.34 -13.25
N VAL A 65 -13.16 4.53 -12.83
CA VAL A 65 -13.88 5.32 -11.81
C VAL A 65 -14.50 6.56 -12.42
N LYS A 66 -15.59 7.02 -11.81
CA LYS A 66 -16.26 8.26 -12.18
C LYS A 66 -15.85 9.37 -11.22
N LEU A 67 -15.38 10.48 -11.76
CA LEU A 67 -15.07 11.68 -11.00
C LEU A 67 -16.05 12.79 -11.34
N LYS A 68 -16.49 13.51 -10.32
CA LYS A 68 -17.34 14.69 -10.48
C LYS A 68 -16.48 15.91 -10.76
N LEU A 69 -16.85 16.70 -11.76
CA LEU A 69 -16.14 17.90 -12.18
C LEU A 69 -16.78 19.15 -11.55
N PRO A 70 -16.14 19.80 -10.55
CA PRO A 70 -16.69 21.00 -9.95
C PRO A 70 -16.47 22.23 -10.85
N CYS A 71 -17.45 23.13 -10.90
CA CYS A 71 -17.34 24.41 -11.60
C CYS A 71 -17.12 25.57 -10.61
N PRO A 72 -15.97 26.26 -10.63
CA PRO A 72 -15.71 27.41 -9.76
C PRO A 72 -16.62 28.60 -10.00
N LYS A 73 -17.10 28.78 -11.23
CA LYS A 73 -17.90 29.95 -11.62
C LYS A 73 -19.38 29.76 -11.31
N ASN A 74 -19.87 28.52 -11.34
CA ASN A 74 -21.28 28.19 -11.15
C ASN A 74 -21.39 27.13 -10.06
N GLN A 75 -21.87 27.53 -8.88
CA GLN A 75 -22.12 26.59 -7.79
C GLN A 75 -23.32 25.71 -8.14
N THR A 76 -23.10 24.40 -8.23
CA THR A 76 -24.14 23.38 -8.38
C THR A 76 -24.11 22.46 -7.17
N LEU A 77 -25.19 21.70 -6.96
CA LEU A 77 -25.15 20.59 -6.03
C LEU A 77 -24.18 19.53 -6.54
N GLU A 78 -23.49 18.86 -5.62
CA GLU A 78 -22.51 17.82 -5.96
C GLU A 78 -23.15 16.64 -6.71
N GLY A 79 -24.42 16.33 -6.45
CA GLY A 79 -25.16 15.29 -7.17
C GLY A 79 -25.38 15.59 -8.66
N ASP A 80 -25.38 16.87 -9.04
CA ASP A 80 -25.69 17.33 -10.39
C ASP A 80 -24.43 17.73 -11.17
N ALA A 81 -23.25 17.55 -10.58
CA ALA A 81 -21.99 17.87 -11.23
C ALA A 81 -21.75 16.92 -12.42
N PRO A 82 -21.26 17.44 -13.57
CA PRO A 82 -20.85 16.60 -14.69
C PRO A 82 -19.80 15.57 -14.25
N GLU A 83 -19.86 14.37 -14.81
CA GLU A 83 -18.94 13.28 -14.48
C GLU A 83 -17.96 13.00 -15.62
N VAL A 84 -16.77 12.52 -15.26
CA VAL A 84 -15.76 12.03 -16.19
C VAL A 84 -15.31 10.63 -15.78
N GLU A 85 -15.18 9.73 -16.74
CA GLU A 85 -14.72 8.35 -16.51
C GLU A 85 -13.21 8.25 -16.69
N ILE A 86 -12.50 7.82 -15.65
CA ILE A 86 -11.05 7.62 -15.67
C ILE A 86 -10.77 6.11 -15.75
N PRO A 87 -10.39 5.56 -16.92
CA PRO A 87 -10.06 4.15 -17.08
C PRO A 87 -8.63 3.86 -16.64
N GLY A 88 -8.26 2.57 -16.65
CA GLY A 88 -6.86 2.13 -16.52
C GLY A 88 -6.36 2.04 -15.08
N LEU A 89 -7.26 1.95 -14.10
CA LEU A 89 -6.90 1.70 -12.71
C LEU A 89 -6.41 0.28 -12.55
N PHE A 90 -5.39 0.08 -11.73
CA PHE A 90 -4.80 -1.24 -11.48
C PHE A 90 -4.70 -1.48 -9.97
N TYR A 91 -5.40 -2.49 -9.46
CA TYR A 91 -5.46 -2.80 -8.03
C TYR A 91 -5.71 -4.30 -7.79
N ARG A 92 -5.55 -4.76 -6.54
CA ARG A 92 -5.97 -6.10 -6.11
C ARG A 92 -6.75 -6.03 -4.80
N SER A 93 -7.44 -7.11 -4.41
CA SER A 93 -8.19 -7.14 -3.14
C SER A 93 -7.24 -6.92 -1.96
N LEU A 94 -7.71 -6.20 -0.93
CA LEU A 94 -6.97 -6.05 0.33
C LEU A 94 -6.82 -7.38 1.08
N LEU A 95 -7.68 -8.36 0.78
CA LEU A 95 -7.62 -9.69 1.39
C LEU A 95 -6.55 -10.60 0.76
N ASP A 96 -6.17 -10.38 -0.50
CA ASP A 96 -5.22 -11.24 -1.20
C ASP A 96 -3.84 -11.27 -0.50
N PRO A 97 -3.19 -10.12 -0.21
CA PRO A 97 -1.91 -10.13 0.51
C PRO A 97 -2.02 -10.73 1.91
N ILE A 98 -3.18 -10.59 2.58
CA ILE A 98 -3.40 -11.18 3.91
C ILE A 98 -3.40 -12.71 3.78
N LYS A 99 -4.21 -13.25 2.87
CA LYS A 99 -4.31 -14.69 2.60
C LYS A 99 -2.95 -15.26 2.17
N GLU A 100 -2.25 -14.58 1.26
CA GLU A 100 -0.88 -14.92 0.82
C GLU A 100 0.10 -14.98 1.98
N THR A 101 0.10 -13.97 2.85
CA THR A 101 0.99 -13.90 4.02
C THR A 101 0.71 -15.04 5.00
N LEU A 102 -0.56 -15.33 5.25
CA LEU A 102 -0.99 -16.32 6.23
C LEU A 102 -0.78 -17.77 5.75
N GLN A 103 -0.81 -18.04 4.44
CA GLN A 103 -0.47 -19.37 3.88
C GLN A 103 1.00 -19.51 3.52
N GLY A 104 1.69 -18.40 3.31
CA GLY A 104 3.06 -18.37 2.82
C GLY A 104 4.12 -18.59 3.91
N PRO A 105 5.40 -18.71 3.50
CA PRO A 105 6.52 -18.90 4.43
C PRO A 105 6.78 -17.70 5.35
N ALA A 106 6.18 -16.53 5.06
CA ALA A 106 6.24 -15.35 5.93
C ALA A 106 5.49 -15.56 7.26
N PHE A 107 4.53 -16.49 7.30
CA PHE A 107 3.74 -16.77 8.51
C PHE A 107 4.62 -17.22 9.69
N GLN A 108 5.73 -17.92 9.43
CA GLN A 108 6.64 -18.38 10.51
C GLN A 108 7.24 -17.22 11.34
N TYR A 109 7.19 -16.00 10.81
CA TYR A 109 7.68 -14.79 11.47
C TYR A 109 6.54 -13.87 11.95
N CYS A 110 5.27 -14.28 11.79
CA CYS A 110 4.12 -13.53 12.27
C CYS A 110 3.94 -13.70 13.78
N HIS A 111 3.78 -12.60 14.50
CA HIS A 111 3.22 -12.62 15.85
C HIS A 111 1.69 -12.65 15.77
N THR A 112 1.08 -13.81 16.04
CA THR A 112 -0.39 -14.00 16.00
C THR A 112 -1.11 -13.43 17.23
N THR A 113 -0.43 -13.45 18.37
CA THR A 113 -0.92 -12.90 19.65
C THR A 113 -0.02 -11.75 20.09
N PRO A 114 -0.57 -10.57 20.41
CA PRO A 114 0.21 -9.45 20.92
C PRO A 114 0.64 -9.67 22.38
N PHE A 115 1.68 -8.94 22.79
CA PHE A 115 2.20 -9.01 24.15
C PHE A 115 2.85 -7.68 24.54
N SER A 116 2.81 -7.29 25.81
CA SER A 116 3.59 -6.15 26.28
C SER A 116 5.06 -6.54 26.46
N LEU A 117 5.96 -5.65 26.08
CA LEU A 117 7.38 -5.79 26.34
C LEU A 117 7.77 -4.85 27.48
N ARG A 118 8.26 -5.40 28.59
CA ARG A 118 8.62 -4.63 29.79
C ARG A 118 10.11 -4.76 30.07
N ARG A 119 10.72 -3.67 30.51
CA ARG A 119 12.11 -3.62 30.97
C ARG A 119 12.15 -3.52 32.47
N ASP A 120 12.96 -4.37 33.09
CA ASP A 120 13.45 -4.17 34.44
C ASP A 120 14.83 -3.46 34.39
N PRO A 121 14.93 -2.18 34.78
CA PRO A 121 16.21 -1.48 34.86
C PRO A 121 17.18 -2.06 35.90
N SER A 122 16.66 -2.83 36.86
CA SER A 122 17.43 -3.45 37.94
C SER A 122 17.82 -4.91 37.69
N TYR A 123 17.48 -5.45 36.51
CA TYR A 123 17.76 -6.84 36.16
C TYR A 123 19.26 -7.17 36.25
N ASP A 124 19.59 -8.20 37.02
CA ASP A 124 20.95 -8.71 37.19
C ASP A 124 21.03 -10.12 36.57
N PRO A 125 21.75 -10.32 35.45
CA PRO A 125 21.84 -11.63 34.81
C PRO A 125 22.55 -12.69 35.67
N THR A 126 23.27 -12.27 36.73
CA THR A 126 23.89 -13.20 37.70
C THR A 126 22.92 -13.68 38.78
N ARG A 127 21.74 -13.05 38.87
CA ARG A 127 20.66 -13.36 39.80
C ARG A 127 19.35 -13.42 39.02
N PRO A 128 19.15 -14.46 38.19
CA PRO A 128 17.94 -14.57 37.39
C PRO A 128 16.71 -14.59 38.30
N ASP A 129 15.63 -13.95 37.84
CA ASP A 129 14.36 -13.99 38.53
C ASP A 129 13.86 -15.42 38.70
N ALA A 130 13.16 -15.67 39.80
CA ALA A 130 12.50 -16.96 39.99
C ALA A 130 11.40 -17.12 38.92
N SER A 131 11.31 -18.31 38.32
CA SER A 131 10.17 -18.65 37.47
C SER A 131 8.88 -18.48 38.28
N VAL A 132 7.99 -17.61 37.84
CA VAL A 132 6.68 -17.43 38.43
C VAL A 132 5.66 -18.06 37.47
N ASP A 133 5.64 -19.40 37.43
CA ASP A 133 4.81 -20.13 36.47
C ASP A 133 3.30 -20.04 36.77
N ASP A 134 2.89 -19.55 37.94
CA ASP A 134 1.49 -19.54 38.38
C ASP A 134 1.18 -18.35 39.31
N ALA A 135 1.43 -17.11 38.87
CA ALA A 135 0.88 -15.98 39.60
C ALA A 135 -0.59 -15.78 39.21
N ASP A 136 -1.52 -16.01 40.14
CA ASP A 136 -2.91 -15.50 40.11
C ASP A 136 -2.92 -13.96 40.22
N ALA A 137 -2.12 -13.30 39.37
CA ALA A 137 -2.03 -11.85 39.33
C ALA A 137 -3.31 -11.32 38.68
N PRO A 138 -3.93 -10.29 39.27
CA PRO A 138 -5.05 -9.61 38.62
C PRO A 138 -4.56 -9.05 37.29
N LEU A 139 -5.28 -9.39 36.22
CA LEU A 139 -5.05 -8.86 34.89
C LEU A 139 -5.89 -7.60 34.69
N ASP A 140 -5.35 -6.64 33.94
CA ASP A 140 -6.08 -5.46 33.48
C ASP A 140 -6.99 -5.79 32.28
N GLU A 141 -7.65 -4.76 31.74
CA GLU A 141 -8.54 -4.87 30.57
C GLU A 141 -7.84 -5.38 29.30
N ASN A 142 -6.51 -5.31 29.24
CA ASN A 142 -5.69 -5.77 28.12
C ASN A 142 -5.11 -7.17 28.37
N GLY A 143 -5.49 -7.82 29.48
CA GLY A 143 -4.99 -9.13 29.87
C GLY A 143 -3.56 -9.10 30.40
N LEU A 144 -3.07 -7.95 30.87
CA LEU A 144 -1.72 -7.81 31.40
C LEU A 144 -1.73 -7.71 32.93
N PRO A 145 -0.74 -8.30 33.64
CA PRO A 145 -0.56 -8.06 35.06
C PRO A 145 -0.13 -6.60 35.29
N SER A 146 -0.36 -6.09 36.50
CA SER A 146 0.14 -4.76 36.90
C SER A 146 1.65 -4.62 36.65
N LEU A 147 2.08 -3.50 36.07
CA LEU A 147 3.51 -3.22 35.88
C LEU A 147 4.22 -3.17 37.24
N PRO A 148 5.25 -4.01 37.48
CA PRO A 148 5.97 -3.99 38.74
C PRO A 148 6.66 -2.65 38.99
N THR A 149 6.79 -2.25 40.26
CA THR A 149 7.43 -1.00 40.64
C THR A 149 8.85 -0.92 40.07
N GLY A 150 9.17 0.20 39.41
CA GLY A 150 10.48 0.46 38.83
C GLY A 150 10.69 -0.15 37.44
N HIS A 151 9.75 -0.94 36.93
CA HIS A 151 9.78 -1.42 35.54
C HIS A 151 9.22 -0.38 34.57
N GLU A 152 9.62 -0.50 33.30
CA GLU A 152 9.24 0.41 32.22
C GLU A 152 8.58 -0.36 31.06
N GLU A 153 7.53 0.21 30.44
CA GLU A 153 6.96 -0.31 29.19
C GLU A 153 7.86 0.05 28.00
N LEU A 154 8.12 -0.91 27.12
CA LEU A 154 8.90 -0.72 25.89
C LEU A 154 8.00 -0.72 24.67
N TYR A 155 8.06 0.37 23.91
CA TYR A 155 7.32 0.55 22.67
C TYR A 155 8.25 0.35 21.48
N GLY A 156 8.08 -0.76 20.77
CA GLY A 156 9.00 -1.17 19.69
C GLY A 156 8.30 -1.60 18.43
N GLU A 157 7.26 -2.41 18.52
CA GLU A 157 6.61 -3.07 17.38
C GLU A 157 5.09 -2.97 17.48
N VAL A 158 4.37 -3.15 16.38
CA VAL A 158 2.89 -3.05 16.40
C VAL A 158 2.30 -4.12 17.31
N TYR A 159 2.81 -5.35 17.25
CA TYR A 159 2.40 -6.45 18.12
C TYR A 159 2.79 -6.28 19.60
N THR A 160 3.49 -5.20 19.96
CA THR A 160 3.78 -4.85 21.36
C THR A 160 3.09 -3.58 21.84
N THR A 161 2.22 -2.96 21.04
CA THR A 161 1.52 -1.74 21.47
C THR A 161 0.26 -2.04 22.26
N VAL A 162 -0.15 -1.07 23.08
CA VAL A 162 -1.42 -1.15 23.82
C VAL A 162 -2.62 -1.20 22.87
N GLU A 163 -2.57 -0.49 21.74
CA GLU A 163 -3.64 -0.48 20.76
C GLU A 163 -3.85 -1.87 20.12
N MET A 164 -2.77 -2.61 19.88
CA MET A 164 -2.86 -3.98 19.37
C MET A 164 -3.40 -4.95 20.43
N LEU A 165 -3.02 -4.78 21.70
CA LEU A 165 -3.59 -5.56 22.81
C LEU A 165 -5.10 -5.32 22.93
N GLN A 166 -5.54 -4.05 22.90
CA GLN A 166 -6.95 -3.67 22.91
C GLN A 166 -7.71 -4.22 21.70
N ALA A 167 -7.15 -4.08 20.49
CA ALA A 167 -7.75 -4.62 19.27
C ALA A 167 -7.88 -6.15 19.34
N HIS A 168 -6.88 -6.85 19.87
CA HIS A 168 -6.91 -8.29 20.03
C HIS A 168 -7.92 -8.74 21.08
N GLN A 169 -8.05 -8.03 22.20
CA GLN A 169 -9.07 -8.32 23.19
C GLN A 169 -10.49 -8.18 22.60
N LYS A 170 -10.77 -7.10 21.86
CA LYS A 170 -12.05 -6.93 21.14
C LYS A 170 -12.27 -8.05 20.12
N ALA A 171 -11.24 -8.41 19.35
CA ALA A 171 -11.32 -9.50 18.37
C ALA A 171 -11.63 -10.85 19.04
N ARG A 172 -11.06 -11.12 20.23
CA ARG A 172 -11.36 -12.32 21.02
C ARG A 172 -12.82 -12.35 21.48
N GLU A 173 -13.34 -11.23 21.98
CA GLU A 173 -14.75 -11.11 22.38
C GLU A 173 -15.69 -11.39 21.20
N LEU A 174 -15.44 -10.75 20.06
CA LEU A 174 -16.20 -10.98 18.82
C LEU A 174 -16.10 -12.44 18.33
N ALA A 175 -14.94 -13.09 18.49
CA ALA A 175 -14.75 -14.48 18.08
C ALA A 175 -15.43 -15.49 19.02
N ILE A 176 -15.55 -15.18 20.31
CA ILE A 176 -16.30 -16.00 21.29
C ILE A 176 -17.80 -16.01 20.95
N ASP A 177 -18.33 -14.85 20.53
CA ASP A 177 -19.73 -14.71 20.13
C ASP A 177 -20.05 -15.40 18.79
N ALA A 178 -19.02 -15.72 18.00
CA ALA A 178 -19.17 -16.43 16.74
C ALA A 178 -19.25 -17.96 16.94
N GLU A 179 -20.10 -18.63 16.14
CA GLU A 179 -20.42 -20.06 16.28
C GLU A 179 -19.19 -21.00 16.27
N SER A 180 -18.10 -20.62 15.60
CA SER A 180 -16.93 -21.47 15.41
C SER A 180 -15.88 -21.40 16.52
N GLN A 181 -15.92 -20.38 17.39
CA GLN A 181 -14.98 -20.16 18.50
C GLN A 181 -13.49 -20.35 18.16
N SER A 182 -13.08 -20.04 16.91
CA SER A 182 -11.68 -20.13 16.47
C SER A 182 -10.81 -19.07 17.14
N GLU A 183 -9.49 -19.32 17.22
CA GLU A 183 -8.51 -18.33 17.72
C GLU A 183 -8.64 -17.03 16.91
N ALA A 184 -8.79 -15.90 17.62
CA ALA A 184 -8.85 -14.58 17.01
C ALA A 184 -7.43 -14.06 16.72
N MET A 185 -7.20 -13.56 15.51
CA MET A 185 -5.95 -12.91 15.15
C MET A 185 -6.24 -11.56 14.52
N VAL A 186 -5.62 -10.50 15.04
CA VAL A 186 -5.65 -9.18 14.39
C VAL A 186 -4.49 -9.11 13.41
N PHE A 187 -4.77 -8.60 12.21
CA PHE A 187 -3.79 -8.44 11.13
C PHE A 187 -3.64 -6.96 10.78
N PRO A 188 -2.69 -6.23 11.41
CA PRO A 188 -2.50 -4.81 11.17
C PRO A 188 -1.94 -4.58 9.77
N LEU A 189 -2.62 -3.76 8.98
CA LEU A 189 -2.24 -3.35 7.64
C LEU A 189 -1.59 -1.96 7.71
N MET A 190 -0.38 -1.87 7.19
CA MET A 190 0.41 -0.64 7.13
C MET A 190 0.63 -0.27 5.67
N TYR A 191 -0.04 0.77 5.19
CA TYR A 191 0.06 1.22 3.81
C TYR A 191 0.94 2.46 3.68
N GLN A 192 1.64 2.56 2.55
CA GLN A 192 2.39 3.75 2.16
C GLN A 192 2.20 4.05 0.68
N SER A 193 2.21 5.32 0.30
CA SER A 193 2.21 5.71 -1.12
C SER A 193 3.12 6.91 -1.36
N ASP A 194 3.87 6.86 -2.46
CA ASP A 194 4.79 7.90 -2.88
C ASP A 194 4.87 7.99 -4.40
N ALA A 195 5.24 9.17 -4.89
CA ALA A 195 5.42 9.41 -6.31
C ALA A 195 6.69 8.69 -6.78
N THR A 196 6.54 7.73 -7.70
CA THR A 196 7.65 6.99 -8.30
C THR A 196 7.84 7.43 -9.75
N HIS A 197 9.03 7.90 -10.08
CA HIS A 197 9.44 8.06 -11.48
C HIS A 197 9.70 6.68 -12.08
N LEU A 198 8.88 6.27 -13.05
CA LEU A 198 8.98 4.94 -13.66
C LEU A 198 10.12 4.84 -14.68
N THR A 199 10.51 5.97 -15.26
CA THR A 199 11.48 6.00 -16.34
C THR A 199 12.54 7.07 -16.10
N THR A 200 13.76 6.79 -16.56
CA THR A 200 14.87 7.79 -16.57
C THR A 200 14.61 8.89 -17.62
N PHE A 201 13.70 8.65 -18.57
CA PHE A 201 13.31 9.57 -19.64
C PHE A 201 11.81 9.43 -19.93
N GLY A 202 11.13 10.56 -20.13
CA GLY A 202 9.68 10.64 -20.30
C GLY A 202 8.99 11.19 -19.06
N ASP A 203 7.70 11.47 -19.20
CA ASP A 203 6.91 12.16 -18.18
C ASP A 203 6.12 11.15 -17.33
N ALA A 204 6.34 9.85 -17.62
CA ALA A 204 5.68 8.72 -16.99
C ALA A 204 6.03 8.65 -15.50
N SER A 205 5.02 8.86 -14.69
CA SER A 205 5.06 8.72 -13.23
C SER A 205 4.01 7.70 -12.81
N ALA A 206 4.34 6.89 -11.82
CA ALA A 206 3.38 6.02 -11.15
C ALA A 206 3.27 6.43 -9.69
N TRP A 207 2.12 6.12 -9.13
CA TRP A 207 1.88 6.27 -7.71
C TRP A 207 1.48 4.93 -7.10
N PRO A 208 2.45 4.07 -6.80
CA PRO A 208 2.18 2.81 -6.15
C PRO A 208 1.64 2.99 -4.71
N LEU A 209 0.72 2.10 -4.34
CA LEU A 209 0.32 1.85 -2.97
C LEU A 209 1.03 0.57 -2.51
N TYR A 210 1.91 0.71 -1.52
CA TYR A 210 2.65 -0.39 -0.89
C TYR A 210 1.99 -0.78 0.43
N GLY A 211 2.04 -2.06 0.79
CA GLY A 211 1.52 -2.59 2.05
C GLY A 211 2.53 -3.48 2.77
N TRP A 212 2.42 -3.50 4.11
CA TRP A 212 3.11 -4.42 5.01
C TRP A 212 2.17 -4.84 6.14
N SER A 213 2.49 -5.97 6.78
CA SER A 213 1.81 -6.41 8.00
C SER A 213 2.55 -5.95 9.26
N GLY A 214 1.80 -5.40 10.22
CA GLY A 214 2.31 -5.07 11.56
C GLY A 214 2.64 -6.30 12.41
N ASN A 215 2.25 -7.53 11.99
CA ASN A 215 2.60 -8.76 12.69
C ASN A 215 4.08 -9.16 12.50
N HIS A 216 4.82 -8.49 11.62
CA HIS A 216 6.24 -8.71 11.38
C HIS A 216 7.11 -7.60 11.94
N SER A 217 8.29 -7.96 12.43
CA SER A 217 9.25 -7.00 13.00
C SER A 217 9.69 -5.96 11.97
N LYS A 218 10.02 -4.75 12.45
CA LYS A 218 10.64 -3.67 11.67
C LYS A 218 11.87 -4.16 10.91
N ALA A 219 12.69 -5.00 11.55
CA ALA A 219 13.91 -5.53 10.96
C ALA A 219 13.63 -6.41 9.73
N LEU A 220 12.59 -7.26 9.77
CA LEU A 220 12.19 -8.07 8.62
C LEU A 220 11.56 -7.22 7.53
N ARG A 221 10.66 -6.30 7.89
CA ARG A 221 10.02 -5.40 6.92
C ARG A 221 11.01 -4.49 6.21
N GLY A 222 12.03 -4.02 6.93
CA GLY A 222 13.10 -3.17 6.39
C GLY A 222 14.18 -3.92 5.60
N LYS A 223 14.11 -5.25 5.47
CA LYS A 223 15.08 -6.05 4.72
C LYS A 223 14.52 -6.34 3.31
N PRO A 224 15.05 -5.72 2.24
CA PRO A 224 14.49 -5.88 0.88
C PRO A 224 14.45 -7.34 0.42
N THR A 225 15.45 -8.15 0.76
CA THR A 225 15.52 -9.57 0.39
C THR A 225 14.56 -10.48 1.14
N ALA A 226 13.85 -9.96 2.15
CA ALA A 226 12.82 -10.71 2.87
C ALA A 226 11.47 -10.67 2.15
N ASN A 227 11.28 -9.80 1.14
CA ASN A 227 10.05 -9.67 0.34
C ASN A 227 8.78 -9.55 1.22
N MET A 228 8.86 -8.79 2.31
CA MET A 228 7.76 -8.63 3.29
C MET A 228 6.72 -7.59 2.86
N GLY A 229 7.07 -6.75 1.88
CA GLY A 229 6.18 -5.72 1.34
C GLY A 229 5.51 -6.19 0.06
N TRP A 230 4.35 -5.61 -0.23
CA TRP A 230 3.61 -5.89 -1.47
C TRP A 230 3.07 -4.61 -2.09
N HIS A 231 2.76 -4.65 -3.38
CA HIS A 231 1.96 -3.62 -4.02
C HIS A 231 0.47 -3.97 -3.89
N GLN A 232 -0.35 -2.94 -3.76
CA GLN A 232 -1.79 -3.05 -3.58
C GLN A 232 -2.57 -2.41 -4.74
N ALA A 233 -2.10 -1.26 -5.19
CA ALA A 233 -2.70 -0.50 -6.28
C ALA A 233 -1.67 0.44 -6.93
N TYR A 234 -2.04 1.00 -8.07
CA TYR A 234 -1.35 2.11 -8.71
C TYR A 234 -2.35 3.23 -8.95
N PHE A 235 -2.16 4.38 -8.29
CA PHE A 235 -2.99 5.55 -8.54
C PHE A 235 -2.53 6.23 -9.83
N PRO A 236 -3.43 6.42 -10.82
CA PRO A 236 -3.08 7.09 -12.04
C PRO A 236 -3.01 8.60 -11.82
N SER A 237 -2.30 9.28 -12.72
CA SER A 237 -2.45 10.73 -12.86
C SER A 237 -3.80 11.06 -13.49
N ILE A 238 -4.32 12.26 -13.23
CA ILE A 238 -5.43 12.80 -14.02
C ILE A 238 -4.96 12.91 -15.47
N PRO A 239 -5.58 12.21 -16.43
CA PRO A 239 -5.19 12.28 -17.83
C PRO A 239 -5.36 13.69 -18.40
N ASP A 240 -4.48 14.10 -19.31
CA ASP A 240 -4.51 15.47 -19.87
C ASP A 240 -5.79 15.77 -20.65
N TRP A 241 -6.42 14.76 -21.27
CA TRP A 241 -7.70 14.91 -21.97
C TRP A 241 -8.85 15.35 -21.04
N VAL A 242 -8.70 15.19 -19.72
CA VAL A 242 -9.69 15.67 -18.75
C VAL A 242 -9.71 17.21 -18.74
N ASP A 243 -8.59 17.88 -19.00
CA ASP A 243 -8.54 19.33 -19.12
C ASP A 243 -9.32 19.82 -20.35
N ASP A 244 -9.25 19.09 -21.47
CA ASP A 244 -10.04 19.36 -22.68
C ASP A 244 -11.53 19.15 -22.41
N THR A 245 -11.90 18.03 -21.78
CA THR A 245 -13.29 17.73 -21.38
C THR A 245 -13.85 18.82 -20.47
N TYR A 246 -13.05 19.29 -19.51
CA TYR A 246 -13.44 20.37 -18.61
C TYR A 246 -13.69 21.69 -19.37
N HIS A 247 -12.85 21.99 -20.36
CA HIS A 247 -13.01 23.17 -21.20
C HIS A 247 -14.26 23.10 -22.07
N GLU A 248 -14.58 21.94 -22.64
CA GLU A 248 -15.80 21.74 -23.43
C GLU A 248 -17.07 21.95 -22.61
N ILE A 249 -17.09 21.45 -21.36
CA ILE A 249 -18.26 21.53 -20.48
C ILE A 249 -18.46 22.96 -19.94
N PHE A 250 -17.39 23.62 -19.49
CA PHE A 250 -17.51 24.89 -18.76
C PHE A 250 -17.02 26.13 -19.52
N GLY A 251 -16.43 25.97 -20.71
CA GLY A 251 -15.86 27.06 -21.51
C GLY A 251 -14.66 27.74 -20.85
N ILE A 252 -14.03 27.09 -19.86
CA ILE A 252 -12.88 27.61 -19.11
C ILE A 252 -11.82 26.52 -18.97
N TYR A 253 -10.55 26.92 -18.99
CA TYR A 253 -9.47 25.99 -18.65
C TYR A 253 -9.53 25.60 -17.18
N MET A 254 -9.22 24.35 -16.87
CA MET A 254 -9.24 23.82 -15.51
C MET A 254 -8.21 24.57 -14.64
N PRO A 255 -8.64 25.24 -13.55
CA PRO A 255 -7.69 25.85 -12.62
C PRO A 255 -6.88 24.77 -11.88
N THR A 256 -5.64 25.09 -11.52
CA THR A 256 -4.74 24.15 -10.82
C THR A 256 -5.37 23.53 -9.57
N TYR A 257 -6.08 24.31 -8.74
CA TYR A 257 -6.71 23.78 -7.52
C TYR A 257 -7.88 22.83 -7.79
N VAL A 258 -8.55 22.94 -8.95
CA VAL A 258 -9.57 21.99 -9.39
C VAL A 258 -8.87 20.68 -9.77
N ARG A 259 -7.76 20.76 -10.50
CA ARG A 259 -6.94 19.59 -10.83
C ARG A 259 -6.40 18.89 -9.57
N THR A 260 -5.94 19.65 -8.58
CA THR A 260 -5.54 19.14 -7.26
C THR A 260 -6.67 18.38 -6.58
N HIS A 261 -7.87 18.95 -6.62
CA HIS A 261 -9.07 18.33 -6.06
C HIS A 261 -9.41 17.03 -6.78
N LEU A 262 -9.44 17.01 -8.12
CA LEU A 262 -9.71 15.80 -8.89
C LEU A 262 -8.68 14.69 -8.63
N LYS A 263 -7.39 15.03 -8.47
CA LYS A 263 -6.37 14.04 -8.06
C LYS A 263 -6.69 13.40 -6.71
N ARG A 264 -7.20 14.19 -5.75
CA ARG A 264 -7.62 13.69 -4.43
C ARG A 264 -8.83 12.77 -4.56
N GLU A 265 -9.85 13.20 -5.31
CA GLU A 265 -11.05 12.41 -5.55
C GLU A 265 -10.73 11.09 -6.27
N LEU A 266 -9.77 11.11 -7.21
CA LEU A 266 -9.25 9.91 -7.86
C LEU A 266 -8.65 8.94 -6.86
N MET A 267 -7.78 9.42 -5.96
CA MET A 267 -7.22 8.57 -4.89
C MET A 267 -8.30 7.97 -3.99
N HIS A 268 -9.31 8.76 -3.60
CA HIS A 268 -10.43 8.25 -2.82
C HIS A 268 -11.22 7.19 -3.58
N ALA A 269 -11.52 7.42 -4.86
CA ALA A 269 -12.20 6.45 -5.70
C ALA A 269 -11.42 5.13 -5.84
N VAL A 270 -10.08 5.18 -5.91
CA VAL A 270 -9.26 3.95 -5.90
C VAL A 270 -9.35 3.23 -4.56
N TRP A 271 -9.34 3.95 -3.43
CA TRP A 271 -9.54 3.35 -2.11
C TRP A 271 -10.92 2.70 -1.98
N ASP A 272 -11.98 3.35 -2.49
CA ASP A 272 -13.33 2.80 -2.47
C ASP A 272 -13.44 1.49 -3.25
N LEU A 273 -12.68 1.32 -4.33
CA LEU A 273 -12.61 0.04 -5.06
C LEU A 273 -12.00 -1.10 -4.22
N MET A 274 -11.03 -0.77 -3.36
CA MET A 274 -10.32 -1.74 -2.52
C MET A 274 -11.06 -2.04 -1.21
N LEU A 275 -11.83 -1.07 -0.71
CA LEU A 275 -12.70 -1.19 0.46
C LEU A 275 -14.06 -1.81 0.08
N ASP A 276 -14.00 -2.89 -0.70
CA ASP A 276 -15.19 -3.60 -1.19
C ASP A 276 -15.99 -4.27 -0.05
N ASP A 277 -17.18 -4.75 -0.39
CA ASP A 277 -18.07 -5.38 0.60
C ASP A 277 -17.45 -6.62 1.26
N GLU A 278 -16.60 -7.37 0.55
CA GLU A 278 -15.92 -8.56 1.10
C GLU A 278 -14.91 -8.14 2.16
N PHE A 279 -14.04 -7.17 1.85
CA PHE A 279 -13.07 -6.63 2.78
C PHE A 279 -13.76 -5.97 3.96
N MET A 280 -14.79 -5.15 3.73
CA MET A 280 -15.49 -4.44 4.81
C MET A 280 -16.24 -5.40 5.73
N LYS A 281 -16.73 -6.53 5.22
CA LYS A 281 -17.26 -7.62 6.06
C LYS A 281 -16.15 -8.27 6.87
N ALA A 282 -15.04 -8.67 6.25
CA ALA A 282 -13.90 -9.25 6.93
C ALA A 282 -13.31 -8.31 8.00
N TYR A 283 -13.29 -7.00 7.74
CA TYR A 283 -12.83 -5.97 8.67
C TYR A 283 -13.71 -5.90 9.93
N ARG A 284 -15.04 -6.00 9.79
CA ARG A 284 -15.98 -5.93 10.93
C ARG A 284 -16.14 -7.24 11.69
N GLU A 285 -16.31 -8.33 10.94
CA GLU A 285 -16.73 -9.63 11.48
C GLU A 285 -15.59 -10.64 11.59
N GLY A 286 -14.43 -10.32 10.99
CA GLY A 286 -13.37 -11.29 10.76
C GLY A 286 -13.74 -12.30 9.66
N PHE A 287 -12.76 -13.05 9.19
CA PHE A 287 -12.97 -14.18 8.29
C PHE A 287 -12.16 -15.39 8.75
N GLU A 288 -12.70 -16.58 8.55
CA GLU A 288 -11.98 -17.81 8.90
C GLU A 288 -10.96 -18.17 7.83
N PHE A 289 -9.78 -18.57 8.29
CA PHE A 289 -8.71 -18.93 7.40
C PHE A 289 -7.78 -19.95 8.03
N GLU A 290 -7.44 -21.00 7.27
CA GLU A 290 -6.39 -21.96 7.65
C GLU A 290 -5.02 -21.33 7.37
N CYS A 291 -4.28 -21.03 8.44
CA CYS A 291 -2.92 -20.50 8.35
C CYS A 291 -1.91 -21.59 7.96
N HIS A 292 -0.67 -21.19 7.68
CA HIS A 292 0.42 -22.07 7.29
C HIS A 292 0.68 -23.22 8.29
N ASP A 293 0.41 -22.96 9.58
CA ASP A 293 0.52 -23.93 10.68
C ASP A 293 -0.66 -24.90 10.82
N LYS A 294 -1.59 -24.90 9.85
CA LYS A 294 -2.80 -25.76 9.84
C LYS A 294 -3.82 -25.45 10.93
N THR A 295 -3.67 -24.31 11.59
CA THR A 295 -4.66 -23.83 12.56
C THR A 295 -5.62 -22.86 11.87
N VAL A 296 -6.92 -23.11 12.02
CA VAL A 296 -7.97 -22.20 11.57
C VAL A 296 -8.10 -21.06 12.58
N ARG A 297 -7.96 -19.84 12.10
CA ARG A 297 -8.11 -18.62 12.90
C ARG A 297 -9.17 -17.71 12.29
N ARG A 298 -9.85 -16.94 13.13
CA ARG A 298 -10.68 -15.83 12.67
C ARG A 298 -9.79 -14.59 12.59
N ILE A 299 -9.50 -14.17 11.36
CA ILE A 299 -8.59 -13.08 11.03
C ILE A 299 -9.38 -11.78 10.94
N TYR A 300 -8.93 -10.76 11.66
CA TYR A 300 -9.48 -9.42 11.68
C TYR A 300 -8.47 -8.44 11.04
N PRO A 301 -8.64 -8.07 9.76
CA PRO A 301 -7.85 -7.02 9.14
C PRO A 301 -7.98 -5.72 9.92
N TRP A 302 -6.88 -5.01 10.14
CA TRP A 302 -6.90 -3.72 10.84
C TRP A 302 -6.06 -2.68 10.10
N LEU A 303 -6.70 -1.73 9.42
CA LEU A 303 -6.04 -0.58 8.81
C LEU A 303 -5.38 0.26 9.91
N TYR A 304 -4.08 0.06 10.12
CA TYR A 304 -3.34 0.60 11.25
C TYR A 304 -2.68 1.94 10.94
N THR A 305 -2.00 2.03 9.79
CA THR A 305 -1.35 3.27 9.34
C THR A 305 -1.48 3.43 7.84
N TYR A 306 -1.71 4.66 7.39
CA TYR A 306 -1.48 5.06 6.00
C TYR A 306 -0.61 6.32 5.95
N GLY A 307 0.57 6.22 5.35
CA GLY A 307 1.47 7.35 5.11
C GLY A 307 1.58 7.67 3.62
N ALA A 308 1.28 8.91 3.22
CA ALA A 308 1.36 9.32 1.83
C ALA A 308 2.14 10.63 1.64
N ASP A 309 3.00 10.69 0.62
CA ASP A 309 3.72 11.90 0.21
C ASP A 309 2.89 12.74 -0.77
N TYR A 310 1.92 13.52 -0.28
CA TYR A 310 1.02 14.25 -1.17
C TYR A 310 1.74 15.46 -1.82
N PRO A 311 1.77 15.60 -3.15
CA PRO A 311 2.68 16.51 -3.85
C PRO A 311 2.20 17.96 -3.82
N GLU A 312 0.92 18.21 -3.49
CA GLU A 312 0.31 19.53 -3.64
C GLU A 312 -0.15 20.19 -2.33
N LYS A 313 0.09 19.56 -1.17
CA LYS A 313 0.22 20.15 0.19
C LYS A 313 -0.08 19.11 1.30
N TYR A 314 0.82 19.06 2.27
CA TYR A 314 0.80 18.29 3.53
C TYR A 314 1.05 16.78 3.42
N TYR A 315 1.94 16.27 4.30
CA TYR A 315 1.99 14.85 4.65
C TYR A 315 0.57 14.42 5.04
N VAL A 316 -0.06 13.60 4.22
CA VAL A 316 -1.29 12.93 4.62
C VAL A 316 -0.85 11.73 5.46
N LEU A 317 -0.64 11.97 6.75
CA LEU A 317 -0.51 10.92 7.75
C LEU A 317 -1.91 10.68 8.31
N TYR A 318 -2.70 9.80 7.68
CA TYR A 318 -3.97 9.36 8.27
C TYR A 318 -3.65 8.30 9.33
N VAL A 319 -3.50 8.74 10.59
CA VAL A 319 -3.32 7.86 11.76
C VAL A 319 -4.66 7.57 12.47
N HIS A 320 -5.76 8.24 12.13
CA HIS A 320 -7.03 8.09 12.87
C HIS A 320 -8.29 8.15 12.00
N LEU A 321 -8.47 7.22 11.05
CA LEU A 321 -9.80 7.01 10.43
C LEU A 321 -10.42 5.64 10.71
N PHE A 322 -9.69 4.73 11.34
CA PHE A 322 -10.15 3.36 11.55
C PHE A 322 -10.05 2.97 13.02
N SER A 323 -10.60 3.83 13.88
CA SER A 323 -11.01 3.42 15.21
C SER A 323 -12.11 2.37 15.02
N TRP A 324 -11.86 1.16 15.52
CA TRP A 324 -12.84 0.08 15.54
C TRP A 324 -14.16 0.57 16.16
N TYR A 325 -15.25 0.65 15.38
CA TYR A 325 -16.60 0.92 15.90
C TYR A 325 -17.13 -0.26 16.71
#